data_AF-A0A258CQ74-F1
#
_entry.id   AF-A0A258CQ74-F1
#
_cell.length_a   1.000
_cell.length_b   1.000
_cell.length_c   1.000
_cell.angle_alpha   90.00
_cell.angle_beta   90.00
_cell.angle_gamma   90.00
#
_symmetry.space_group_name_H-M   'P 1'
#
loop_
_entity.id
_entity.type
_entity.pdbx_description
1 polymer ?
#
loop_
_entity_poly.entity_id
_entity_poly.type
_entity_poly.pdbx_seq_one_letter_code
_entity_poly.pdbx_strand_id
1 'polypeptide(L)' 'MDAETAHRLTVAALAAAPSLRPAPDDPVLATEAFGLSFSNPVGLAAGFDKHAEAVDGALGLGFGFVEVGGVTPLPQPGNA' A
#
# COMPACT_ATOMS: atom_id res chain seq x y z
N MET A 1 19.77 10.69 1.08
CA MET A 1 18.62 10.96 0.18
C MET A 1 17.55 11.64 1.01
N ASP A 2 16.84 12.62 0.48
CA ASP A 2 15.67 13.21 1.17
C ASP A 2 14.50 12.21 1.19
N ALA A 3 13.60 12.38 2.16
CA ALA A 3 12.51 11.42 2.40
C ALA A 3 11.56 11.30 1.20
N GLU A 4 11.26 12.41 0.53
CA GLU A 4 10.37 12.47 -0.63
C GLU A 4 10.97 11.71 -1.83
N THR A 5 12.26 11.89 -2.10
CA THR A 5 12.97 11.13 -3.14
C THR A 5 13.04 9.64 -2.81
N ALA A 6 13.32 9.28 -1.55
CA ALA A 6 13.32 7.88 -1.13
C ALA A 6 11.93 7.24 -1.27
N HIS A 7 10.88 7.99 -0.94
CA HIS A 7 9.49 7.57 -1.09
C HIS A 7 9.13 7.32 -2.57
N ARG A 8 9.39 8.27 -3.46
CA ARG A 8 9.15 8.11 -4.91
C ARG A 8 9.90 6.91 -5.49
N LEU A 9 11.16 6.72 -5.09
CA LEU A 9 11.94 5.57 -5.53
C LEU A 9 11.31 4.26 -5.06
N THR A 10 10.83 4.21 -3.82
CA THR A 10 10.15 3.03 -3.26
C THR A 10 8.87 2.71 -4.03
N VAL A 11 8.02 3.71 -4.29
CA VAL A 11 6.78 3.53 -5.06
C VAL A 11 7.09 3.02 -6.47
N ALA A 12 8.04 3.66 -7.17
CA ALA A 12 8.44 3.24 -8.51
C ALA A 12 9.01 1.81 -8.53
N ALA A 13 9.80 1.43 -7.52
CA ALA A 13 10.33 0.08 -7.40
C ALA A 13 9.22 -0.95 -7.18
N LEU A 14 8.24 -0.66 -6.31
CA LEU A 14 7.11 -1.55 -6.06
C LEU A 14 6.17 -1.67 -7.27
N ALA A 15 6.01 -0.59 -8.04
CA ALA A 15 5.23 -0.58 -9.27
C ALA A 15 5.87 -1.43 -10.39
N ALA A 16 7.20 -1.42 -10.47
CA ALA A 16 7.95 -2.13 -11.51
C ALA A 16 8.33 -3.57 -11.13
N ALA A 17 8.42 -3.88 -9.84
CA ALA A 17 8.81 -5.20 -9.37
C ALA A 17 7.70 -6.24 -9.65
N PRO A 18 8.06 -7.48 -9.98
CA PRO A 18 7.07 -8.56 -10.00
C PRO A 18 6.49 -8.72 -8.59
N SER A 19 5.16 -8.87 -8.51
CA SER A 19 4.48 -9.08 -7.23
C SER A 19 5.06 -10.33 -6.55
N LEU A 20 5.55 -10.13 -5.33
CA LEU A 20 6.04 -11.21 -4.48
C LEU A 20 4.84 -12.02 -3.95
N ARG A 21 5.07 -13.29 -3.66
CA ARG A 21 4.08 -14.15 -3.00
C ARG A 21 4.60 -14.47 -1.60
N PRO A 22 4.15 -13.76 -0.56
CA PRO A 22 4.56 -14.05 0.80
C PRO A 22 4.07 -15.44 1.23
N ALA A 23 4.69 -15.98 2.27
CA ALA A 23 4.17 -17.18 2.91
C ALA A 23 2.74 -16.91 3.42
N PRO A 24 1.87 -17.93 3.49
CA PRO A 24 0.54 -17.76 4.06
C PRO A 24 0.59 -17.20 5.48
N ASP A 25 -0.33 -16.29 5.80
CA ASP A 25 -0.50 -15.74 7.15
C ASP A 25 -0.91 -16.84 8.14
N ASP A 26 -0.51 -16.68 9.42
CA ASP A 26 -1.01 -17.54 10.49
C ASP A 26 -2.52 -17.29 10.69
N PRO A 27 -3.37 -18.33 10.72
CA PRO A 27 -4.82 -18.18 10.92
C PRO A 27 -5.22 -17.36 12.16
N VAL A 28 -4.36 -17.26 13.18
CA VAL A 28 -4.62 -16.42 14.37
C VAL A 28 -4.71 -14.92 14.05
N LEU A 29 -4.13 -14.49 12.92
CA LEU A 29 -4.14 -13.10 12.47
C LEU A 29 -5.43 -12.71 11.73
N ALA A 30 -6.24 -13.68 11.31
CA ALA A 30 -7.47 -13.41 10.57
C ALA A 30 -8.39 -12.45 11.33
N THR A 31 -8.84 -11.39 10.65
CA THR A 31 -9.58 -10.29 11.28
C THR A 31 -10.79 -9.92 10.44
N GLU A 32 -11.93 -9.69 11.09
CA GLU A 32 -13.12 -9.10 10.46
C GLU A 32 -13.31 -7.66 10.92
N ALA A 33 -13.42 -6.74 9.98
CA ALA A 33 -13.69 -5.33 10.26
C ALA A 33 -14.50 -4.71 9.12
N PHE A 34 -15.43 -3.81 9.45
CA PHE A 34 -16.28 -3.11 8.46
C PHE A 34 -17.09 -4.05 7.53
N GLY A 35 -17.37 -5.28 7.98
CA GLY A 35 -18.03 -6.30 7.14
C GLY A 35 -17.12 -6.95 6.10
N LEU A 36 -15.81 -6.75 6.20
CA LEU A 36 -14.77 -7.34 5.35
C LEU A 36 -13.92 -8.31 6.16
N SER A 37 -13.39 -9.33 5.49
CA SER A 37 -12.44 -10.29 6.06
C SER A 37 -11.03 -10.01 5.54
N PHE A 38 -10.06 -9.95 6.45
CA PHE A 38 -8.65 -9.76 6.16
C PHE A 38 -7.85 -10.96 6.67
N SER A 39 -6.85 -11.41 5.90
CA SER A 39 -5.99 -12.53 6.29
C SER A 39 -5.10 -12.19 7.50
N ASN A 40 -4.71 -10.92 7.61
CA ASN A 40 -3.98 -10.36 8.74
C ASN A 40 -4.42 -8.90 8.99
N PRO A 41 -4.18 -8.34 10.19
CA PRO A 41 -4.69 -7.01 10.56
C PRO A 41 -3.75 -5.87 10.18
N VAL A 42 -2.64 -6.14 9.49
CA VAL A 42 -1.62 -5.13 9.17
C VAL A 42 -1.86 -4.59 7.77
N GLY A 43 -1.99 -3.26 7.67
CA GLY A 43 -2.20 -2.60 6.38
C GLY A 43 -1.24 -1.44 6.13
N LEU A 44 -1.15 -1.06 4.86
CA LEU A 44 -0.43 0.13 4.41
C LEU A 44 -1.40 1.32 4.34
N ALA A 45 -1.13 2.35 5.13
CA ALA A 45 -2.03 3.50 5.30
C ALA A 45 -2.06 4.45 4.10
N ALA A 46 -3.14 5.24 4.00
CA ALA A 46 -3.29 6.31 3.01
C ALA A 46 -2.12 7.29 2.98
N GLY A 47 -1.92 7.89 1.81
CA GLY A 47 -0.87 8.88 1.58
C GLY A 47 0.49 8.29 1.23
N PHE A 48 0.68 6.97 1.38
CA PHE A 48 1.82 6.26 0.80
C PHE A 48 1.65 6.16 -0.73
N ASP A 49 0.58 5.51 -1.20
CA ASP A 49 0.27 5.46 -2.61
C ASP A 49 -0.90 6.40 -2.91
N LYS A 50 -0.58 7.62 -3.36
CA LYS A 50 -1.57 8.66 -3.66
C LYS A 50 -2.24 8.47 -5.02
N HIS A 51 -1.67 7.63 -5.89
CA HIS A 51 -2.04 7.52 -7.29
C HIS A 51 -2.32 6.09 -7.74
N ALA A 52 -2.39 5.14 -6.81
CA ALA A 52 -2.59 3.71 -7.06
C ALA A 52 -1.50 3.10 -7.96
N GLU A 53 -0.26 3.58 -7.84
CA GLU A 53 0.86 3.15 -8.67
C GLU A 53 1.44 1.79 -8.26
N ALA A 54 1.32 1.40 -6.98
CA ALA A 54 2.08 0.32 -6.39
C ALA A 54 1.23 -0.65 -5.54
N VAL A 55 -0.10 -0.68 -5.74
CA VAL A 55 -1.04 -1.49 -4.95
C VAL A 55 -0.65 -2.97 -4.91
N ASP A 56 -0.43 -3.59 -6.07
CA ASP A 56 -0.10 -5.03 -6.16
C ASP A 56 1.30 -5.34 -5.60
N GLY A 57 2.23 -4.39 -5.76
CA GLY A 57 3.57 -4.50 -5.18
C GLY A 57 3.52 -4.44 -3.66
N ALA A 58 2.73 -3.52 -3.10
CA ALA A 58 2.51 -3.38 -1.67
C ALA A 58 1.81 -4.62 -1.08
N LEU A 59 0.71 -5.10 -1.69
CA LEU A 59 0.07 -6.35 -1.27
C LEU A 59 1.02 -7.55 -1.36
N GLY A 60 1.89 -7.58 -2.36
CA GLY A 60 2.95 -8.59 -2.50
C GLY A 60 3.97 -8.61 -1.35
N LEU A 61 4.08 -7.53 -0.56
CA LEU A 61 4.90 -7.51 0.66
C LEU A 61 4.24 -8.22 1.85
N GLY A 62 2.95 -8.57 1.77
CA GLY A 62 2.21 -9.27 2.82
C GLY A 62 1.26 -8.41 3.65
N PHE A 63 0.98 -7.18 3.25
CA PHE A 63 -0.08 -6.40 3.89
C PHE A 63 -1.44 -7.04 3.65
N GLY A 64 -2.24 -7.17 4.71
CA GLY A 64 -3.62 -7.67 4.62
C GLY A 64 -4.56 -6.70 3.91
N PHE A 65 -4.20 -5.41 3.84
CA PHE A 65 -4.89 -4.38 3.05
C PHE A 65 -3.99 -3.19 2.71
N VAL A 66 -4.36 -2.45 1.66
CA VAL A 66 -3.71 -1.20 1.26
C VAL A 66 -4.78 -0.12 1.12
N GLU A 67 -4.57 1.01 1.77
CA GLU A 67 -5.42 2.20 1.64
C GLU A 67 -4.75 3.18 0.68
N VAL A 68 -5.29 3.30 -0.55
CA VAL A 68 -4.88 4.34 -1.50
C VAL A 68 -5.58 5.63 -1.12
N GLY A 69 -4.87 6.76 -1.07
CA GLY A 69 -5.55 7.95 -0.57
C GLY A 69 -4.79 9.27 -0.57
N GLY A 70 -5.55 10.31 -0.24
CA GLY A 70 -5.22 11.71 -0.52
C GLY A 70 -5.73 12.19 -1.89
N VAL A 71 -6.56 11.40 -2.56
CA VAL A 71 -7.10 11.71 -3.88
C VAL A 71 -8.17 12.80 -3.78
N THR A 72 -8.07 13.81 -4.64
CA THR A 72 -9.05 14.89 -4.78
C THR A 72 -9.76 14.79 -6.13
N PRO A 73 -11.01 15.28 -6.27
CA PRO A 73 -11.72 15.24 -7.55
C PRO A 73 -10.99 15.94 -8.70
N LEU A 74 -10.16 16.94 -8.38
CA LEU A 74 -9.30 17.67 -9.31
C LEU A 74 -7.84 17.50 -8.92
N PRO A 75 -6.89 17.45 -9.87
CA PRO A 75 -5.45 17.37 -9.57
C PRO A 75 -4.98 18.54 -8.70
N GLN A 76 -4.07 18.27 -7.76
CA GLN A 76 -3.47 19.29 -6.89
C GLN A 76 -1.94 19.18 -6.95
N PRO A 77 -1.19 20.28 -7.12
CA PRO A 77 0.27 20.25 -7.24
C PRO A 77 1.00 19.98 -5.91
N GLY A 78 0.30 19.98 -4.78
CA GLY A 78 0.89 19.85 -3.45
C GLY A 78 1.45 21.18 -2.90
N ASN A 79 2.10 21.10 -1.75
CA ASN A 79 2.72 22.24 -1.08
C ASN A 79 4.19 22.42 -1.52
N ALA A 80 4.72 23.63 -1.32
CA ALA A 80 6.13 23.95 -1.54
C ALA A 80 7.01 23.50 -0.36
#